data_AF-A0A651E822-F1
#
_entry.id   AF-A0A651E822-F1
#
_cell.length_a   1.000
_cell.length_b   1.000
_cell.length_c   1.000
_cell.angle_alpha   90.00
_cell.angle_beta   90.00
_cell.angle_gamma   90.00
#
_symmetry.space_group_name_H-M   'P 1'
#
loop_
_entity.id
_entity.type
_entity.pdbx_description
1 polymer ?
#
loop_
_entity_poly.entity_id
_entity_poly.type
_entity_poly.pdbx_seq_one_letter_code
_entity_poly.pdbx_strand_id
1 'polypeptide(L)'
;MISDSAISLTQIEFRLRALLPADLYASVWIDPSPSNLMRVFEHLRTLQHILHDYTPRQVSELLPQPGIIRHSWHQGTLLFTDLAGFTTLMEANVAQGRQGAVTLLQVLNQYFSEMLELVSKSGGEVLEFTGDAMLVQFLSDRHQVDTEQAVRAGLRMQRAMDHFKHIQTDQGCFSLGMRVGIHTGQFLTADIGTPMRVAHVLLGNTVQQAKQAESAGQVGRVCLTKEAIARLEDAFHIDPPHHHTYSLVRDDLSQTELGDYEISLNRRRLSSSVLFDRSPESILTEIRDTLDRVDRLSSYIPTPILHLLVESAAQRRIAPRFADAVVMFVNLGGLPEAVDAATPEEVAAISTTFSTVFSMIDAAVRSRGGILQKVTYHLVGSDILIYFGVLNSRTQDMVHAADTALTIRDQIIPSLARPVVQGQPVDIDLHIGIAYGPVFAAEIGEPRGRREFNILGDAVNTASRLTSQAESGQILIGRHLYHALNDLYHCKSLGDVTLKGKSQPTPLFSLLQQRDG
;
A
#
# COMPACT_ATOMS: atom_id res chain seq x y z
N MET A 1 12.35 50.88 -2.00
CA MET A 1 12.54 49.50 -1.49
C MET A 1 11.21 49.07 -0.91
N ILE A 2 10.43 48.34 -1.70
CA ILE A 2 9.11 47.82 -1.31
C ILE A 2 9.40 46.56 -0.48
N SER A 3 8.96 46.54 0.78
CA SER A 3 9.01 45.33 1.60
C SER A 3 7.99 44.33 1.05
N ASP A 4 8.46 43.38 0.27
CA ASP A 4 7.73 42.14 0.00
C ASP A 4 7.55 41.37 1.32
N SER A 5 6.46 40.61 1.42
CA SER A 5 6.15 39.58 2.44
C SER A 5 5.37 39.99 3.70
N ALA A 6 4.15 40.53 3.52
CA ALA A 6 3.06 40.22 4.46
C ALA A 6 2.03 39.36 3.71
N ILE A 7 1.97 38.09 4.06
CA ILE A 7 1.13 37.07 3.43
C ILE A 7 -0.25 37.14 4.07
N SER A 8 -1.31 37.32 3.30
CA SER A 8 -2.67 37.31 3.84
C SER A 8 -3.20 35.87 3.96
N LEU A 9 -3.96 35.60 5.01
CA LEU A 9 -4.67 34.33 5.24
C LEU A 9 -5.51 33.89 4.02
N THR A 10 -6.05 34.86 3.27
CA THR A 10 -6.82 34.63 2.03
C THR A 10 -6.00 33.98 0.91
N GLN A 11 -4.68 34.18 0.83
CA GLN A 11 -3.83 33.56 -0.19
C GLN A 11 -3.69 32.05 -0.01
N ILE A 12 -3.92 31.54 1.21
CA ILE A 12 -3.77 30.12 1.55
C ILE A 12 -5.10 29.45 1.89
N GLU A 13 -6.23 30.15 1.72
CA GLU A 13 -7.57 29.69 2.07
C GLU A 13 -7.92 28.34 1.46
N PHE A 14 -7.72 28.19 0.15
CA PHE A 14 -8.09 26.98 -0.58
C PHE A 14 -7.38 25.74 -0.02
N ARG A 15 -6.10 25.89 0.35
CA ARG A 15 -5.27 24.83 0.94
C ARG A 15 -5.73 24.50 2.36
N LEU A 16 -5.94 25.54 3.18
CA LEU A 16 -6.42 25.36 4.56
C LEU A 16 -7.80 24.69 4.61
N ARG A 17 -8.71 25.04 3.71
CA ARG A 17 -10.05 24.44 3.66
C ARG A 17 -10.01 22.93 3.45
N ALA A 18 -9.03 22.41 2.72
CA ALA A 18 -8.87 20.97 2.49
C ALA A 18 -8.17 20.24 3.64
N LEU A 19 -7.43 20.95 4.50
CA LEU A 19 -6.53 20.37 5.49
C LEU A 19 -6.89 20.69 6.95
N LEU A 20 -7.92 21.50 7.16
CA LEU A 20 -8.45 21.83 8.48
C LEU A 20 -9.81 21.18 8.72
N PRO A 21 -10.07 20.72 9.96
CA PRO A 21 -11.41 20.39 10.42
C PRO A 21 -12.34 21.59 10.26
N ALA A 22 -13.61 21.30 9.99
CA ALA A 22 -14.61 22.34 9.68
C ALA A 22 -14.75 23.40 10.80
N ASP A 23 -14.67 22.98 12.07
CA ASP A 23 -14.75 23.86 13.23
C ASP A 23 -13.52 24.77 13.36
N LEU A 24 -12.33 24.23 13.13
CA LEU A 24 -11.08 25.00 13.18
C LEU A 24 -11.01 26.00 12.03
N TYR A 25 -11.37 25.59 10.81
CA TYR A 25 -11.48 26.48 9.65
C TYR A 25 -12.46 27.63 9.92
N ALA A 26 -13.66 27.33 10.44
CA ALA A 26 -14.63 28.37 10.78
C ALA A 26 -14.08 29.35 11.83
N SER A 27 -13.41 28.83 12.87
CA SER A 27 -12.90 29.67 13.96
C SER A 27 -11.83 30.68 13.51
N VAL A 28 -10.90 30.28 12.64
CA VAL A 28 -9.83 31.16 12.17
C VAL A 28 -10.33 32.19 11.15
N TRP A 29 -11.42 31.89 10.42
CA TRP A 29 -12.06 32.84 9.50
C TRP A 29 -12.92 33.88 10.22
N ILE A 30 -13.53 33.51 11.34
CA ILE A 30 -14.30 34.43 12.19
C ILE A 30 -13.34 35.35 12.98
N ASP A 31 -12.28 34.78 13.56
CA ASP A 31 -11.30 35.50 14.36
C ASP A 31 -9.87 35.00 14.06
N PRO A 32 -9.10 35.70 13.20
CA PRO A 32 -7.71 35.34 12.88
C PRO A 32 -6.72 35.79 13.97
N SER A 33 -7.08 35.62 15.24
CA SER A 33 -6.22 35.93 16.39
C SER A 33 -4.97 35.03 16.44
N PRO A 34 -3.86 35.48 17.06
CA PRO A 34 -2.66 34.65 17.25
C PRO A 34 -2.96 33.27 17.85
N SER A 35 -3.96 33.17 18.74
CA SER A 35 -4.38 31.88 19.31
C SER A 35 -5.01 30.95 18.29
N ASN A 36 -5.90 31.45 17.42
CA ASN A 36 -6.51 30.60 16.39
C ASN A 36 -5.51 30.23 15.30
N LEU A 37 -4.61 31.14 14.92
CA LEU A 37 -3.51 30.82 14.01
C LEU A 37 -2.56 29.77 14.61
N MET A 38 -2.27 29.83 15.92
CA MET A 38 -1.48 28.80 16.59
C MET A 38 -2.16 27.44 16.56
N ARG A 39 -3.48 27.37 16.79
CA ARG A 39 -4.25 26.12 16.68
C ARG A 39 -4.19 25.53 15.27
N VAL A 40 -4.26 26.38 14.24
CA VAL A 40 -4.06 25.97 12.83
C VAL A 40 -2.66 25.39 12.63
N PHE A 41 -1.63 26.07 13.12
CA PHE A 41 -0.26 25.60 13.03
C PHE A 41 -0.04 24.26 13.75
N GLU A 42 -0.52 24.10 14.98
CA GLU A 42 -0.43 22.86 15.77
C GLU A 42 -1.15 21.69 15.10
N HIS A 43 -2.33 21.96 14.51
CA HIS A 43 -3.08 20.98 13.73
C HIS A 43 -2.29 20.54 12.50
N LEU A 44 -1.81 21.49 11.69
CA LEU A 44 -1.03 21.18 10.48
C LEU A 44 0.26 20.43 10.81
N ARG A 45 0.94 20.76 11.91
CA ARG A 45 2.09 20.00 12.40
C ARG A 45 1.71 18.59 12.81
N THR A 46 0.58 18.42 13.49
CA THR A 46 0.10 17.09 13.86
C THR A 46 -0.22 16.27 12.61
N LEU A 47 -0.90 16.86 11.63
CA LEU A 47 -1.17 16.24 10.34
C LEU A 47 0.12 15.90 9.59
N GLN A 48 1.11 16.78 9.59
CA GLN A 48 2.43 16.51 8.99
C GLN A 48 3.09 15.27 9.61
N HIS A 49 3.08 15.13 10.94
CA HIS A 49 3.59 13.93 11.61
C HIS A 49 2.83 12.67 11.19
N ILE A 50 1.49 12.75 11.13
CA ILE A 50 0.65 11.63 10.68
C ILE A 50 1.01 11.25 9.24
N LEU A 51 1.13 12.22 8.33
CA LEU A 51 1.47 11.94 6.93
C LEU A 51 2.88 11.33 6.79
N HIS A 52 3.85 11.78 7.58
CA HIS A 52 5.16 11.13 7.66
C HIS A 52 5.00 9.65 8.02
N ASP A 53 4.20 9.33 9.03
CA ASP A 53 3.95 7.94 9.46
C ASP A 53 3.24 7.09 8.38
N TYR A 54 2.48 7.73 7.49
CA TYR A 54 1.78 7.09 6.36
C TYR A 54 2.67 6.84 5.13
N THR A 55 3.78 7.57 5.01
CA THR A 55 4.67 7.49 3.85
C THR A 55 6.00 6.79 4.17
N PRO A 56 6.57 6.03 3.22
CA PRO A 56 7.95 5.56 3.31
C PRO A 56 8.93 6.71 3.59
N ARG A 57 10.04 6.40 4.24
CA ARG A 57 11.12 7.36 4.55
C ARG A 57 11.68 7.98 3.29
N GLN A 58 11.94 7.17 2.27
CA GLN A 58 12.45 7.67 0.99
C GLN A 58 11.54 8.74 0.37
N VAL A 59 10.22 8.51 0.37
CA VAL A 59 9.21 9.47 -0.11
C VAL A 59 9.21 10.75 0.74
N SER A 60 9.33 10.60 2.05
CA SER A 60 9.27 11.73 2.98
C SER A 60 10.52 12.63 2.97
N GLU A 61 11.69 12.07 2.62
CA GLU A 61 12.95 12.80 2.49
C GLU A 61 13.07 13.48 1.12
N LEU A 62 12.53 12.86 0.07
CA LEU A 62 12.55 13.34 -1.30
C LEU A 62 11.16 13.83 -1.71
N LEU A 63 10.69 14.92 -1.12
CA LEU A 63 9.36 15.47 -1.39
C LEU A 63 9.11 15.61 -2.91
N PRO A 64 7.93 15.22 -3.41
CA PRO A 64 7.61 15.27 -4.83
C PRO A 64 7.64 16.70 -5.36
N GLN A 65 8.00 16.82 -6.64
CA GLN A 65 7.88 18.07 -7.39
C GLN A 65 6.64 17.96 -8.28
N PRO A 66 5.64 18.86 -8.14
CA PRO A 66 4.44 18.85 -8.96
C PRO A 66 4.75 18.75 -10.47
N GLY A 67 4.20 17.72 -11.13
CA GLY A 67 4.27 17.55 -12.58
C GLY A 67 5.55 16.90 -13.11
N ILE A 68 6.49 16.52 -12.24
CA ILE A 68 7.71 15.81 -12.63
C ILE A 68 7.62 14.35 -12.18
N ILE A 69 7.58 13.44 -13.15
CA ILE A 69 7.70 12.00 -12.90
C ILE A 69 9.16 11.72 -12.53
N ARG A 70 9.39 11.38 -11.27
CA ARG A 70 10.71 11.00 -10.77
C ARG A 70 10.83 9.50 -10.84
N HIS A 71 11.94 9.02 -11.38
CA HIS A 71 12.30 7.61 -11.29
C HIS A 71 13.76 7.46 -10.90
N SER A 72 14.10 6.38 -10.21
CA SER A 72 15.45 6.13 -9.73
C SER A 72 15.70 4.64 -9.61
N TRP A 73 16.83 4.19 -10.17
CA TRP A 73 17.30 2.82 -10.04
C TRP A 73 17.95 2.61 -8.68
N HIS A 74 17.65 1.49 -8.06
CA HIS A 74 18.20 1.07 -6.78
C HIS A 74 18.75 -0.34 -6.89
N GLN A 75 19.81 -0.60 -6.14
CA GLN A 75 20.32 -1.93 -5.88
C GLN A 75 19.98 -2.28 -4.43
N GLY A 76 19.44 -3.46 -4.18
CA GLY A 76 19.16 -3.90 -2.82
C GLY A 76 18.46 -5.24 -2.74
N THR A 77 18.04 -5.56 -1.52
CA THR A 77 17.31 -6.77 -1.18
C THR A 77 15.88 -6.42 -0.78
N LEU A 78 14.91 -7.12 -1.37
CA LEU A 78 13.49 -7.03 -1.01
C LEU A 78 13.08 -8.25 -0.20
N LEU A 79 12.35 -8.01 0.87
CA LEU A 79 11.76 -9.02 1.73
C LEU A 79 10.23 -8.85 1.72
N PHE A 80 9.53 -9.89 1.29
CA PHE A 80 8.07 -9.99 1.39
C PHE A 80 7.68 -10.92 2.53
N THR A 81 6.64 -10.56 3.25
CA THR A 81 6.01 -11.44 4.24
C THR A 81 4.59 -11.81 3.82
N ASP A 82 4.07 -12.89 4.40
CA ASP A 82 2.65 -13.28 4.33
C ASP A 82 2.23 -13.85 5.69
N LEU A 83 1.04 -13.48 6.16
CA LEU A 83 0.56 -13.81 7.51
C LEU A 83 -0.44 -14.97 7.46
N ALA A 84 0.04 -16.18 7.69
CA ALA A 84 -0.80 -17.37 7.78
C ALA A 84 -1.70 -17.33 9.03
N GLY A 85 -2.96 -17.73 8.88
CA GLY A 85 -3.95 -17.79 9.96
C GLY A 85 -4.76 -16.50 10.18
N PHE A 86 -4.38 -15.40 9.52
CA PHE A 86 -5.05 -14.11 9.69
C PHE A 86 -6.52 -14.13 9.25
N THR A 87 -6.84 -14.75 8.11
CA THR A 87 -8.22 -14.79 7.61
C THR A 87 -9.16 -15.48 8.61
N THR A 88 -8.74 -16.60 9.20
CA THR A 88 -9.53 -17.31 10.22
C THR A 88 -9.72 -16.47 11.48
N LEU A 89 -8.67 -15.76 11.92
CA LEU A 89 -8.77 -14.85 13.05
C LEU A 89 -9.75 -13.70 12.77
N MET A 90 -9.72 -13.14 11.56
CA MET A 90 -10.63 -12.09 11.14
C MET A 90 -12.08 -12.59 11.15
N GLU A 91 -12.37 -13.72 10.51
CA GLU A 91 -13.71 -14.32 10.44
C GLU A 91 -14.31 -14.55 11.85
N ALA A 92 -13.49 -15.02 12.79
CA ALA A 92 -13.92 -15.20 14.18
C ALA A 92 -14.31 -13.88 14.87
N ASN A 93 -13.67 -12.77 14.50
CA ASN A 93 -13.94 -11.46 15.08
C ASN A 93 -15.10 -10.71 14.40
N VAL A 94 -15.44 -11.03 13.15
CA VAL A 94 -16.58 -10.42 12.42
C VAL A 94 -17.89 -10.60 13.19
N ALA A 95 -18.11 -11.78 13.78
CA ALA A 95 -19.32 -12.10 14.55
C ALA A 95 -19.54 -11.19 15.78
N GLN A 96 -18.47 -10.58 16.31
CA GLN A 96 -18.54 -9.68 17.46
C GLN A 96 -18.73 -8.19 17.08
N GLY A 97 -18.88 -7.89 15.79
CA GLY A 97 -19.10 -6.54 15.29
C GLY A 97 -18.01 -5.56 15.73
N ARG A 98 -18.40 -4.44 16.35
CA ARG A 98 -17.48 -3.36 16.74
C ARG A 98 -16.43 -3.81 17.77
N GLN A 99 -16.79 -4.66 18.71
CA GLN A 99 -15.84 -5.13 19.73
C GLN A 99 -14.77 -6.02 19.10
N GLY A 100 -15.18 -6.94 18.21
CA GLY A 100 -14.25 -7.79 17.46
C GLY A 100 -13.30 -6.98 16.58
N ALA A 101 -13.78 -5.90 15.96
CA ALA A 101 -12.93 -5.01 15.17
C ALA A 101 -11.82 -4.34 16.03
N VAL A 102 -12.14 -3.96 17.28
CA VAL A 102 -11.15 -3.40 18.21
C VAL A 102 -10.15 -4.46 18.67
N THR A 103 -10.62 -5.65 19.05
CA THR A 103 -9.76 -6.77 19.46
C THR A 103 -8.79 -7.17 18.35
N LEU A 104 -9.29 -7.30 17.12
CA LEU A 104 -8.47 -7.62 15.94
C LEU A 104 -7.40 -6.54 15.69
N LEU A 105 -7.76 -5.26 15.81
CA LEU A 105 -6.79 -4.17 15.66
C LEU A 105 -5.70 -4.21 16.73
N GLN A 106 -6.02 -4.56 17.97
CA GLN A 106 -5.04 -4.66 19.05
C GLN A 106 -3.98 -5.72 18.75
N VAL A 107 -4.41 -6.90 18.31
CA VAL A 107 -3.52 -7.99 17.89
C VAL A 107 -2.64 -7.55 16.72
N LEU A 108 -3.23 -6.92 15.70
CA LEU A 108 -2.48 -6.44 14.53
C LEU A 108 -1.45 -5.37 14.89
N ASN A 109 -1.81 -4.41 15.73
CA ASN A 109 -0.88 -3.37 16.15
C ASN A 109 0.28 -3.93 16.98
N GLN A 110 0.03 -4.95 17.82
CA GLN A 110 1.11 -5.64 18.53
C GLN A 110 2.04 -6.36 17.56
N TYR A 111 1.48 -7.12 16.61
CA TYR A 111 2.23 -7.79 15.55
C TYR A 111 3.08 -6.81 14.74
N PHE A 112 2.48 -5.77 14.17
CA PHE A 112 3.21 -4.82 13.33
C PHE A 112 4.25 -4.04 14.14
N SER A 113 3.98 -3.67 15.39
CA SER A 113 4.97 -2.95 16.21
C SER A 113 6.24 -3.79 16.42
N GLU A 114 6.09 -5.08 16.72
CA GLU A 114 7.23 -5.99 16.92
C GLU A 114 8.00 -6.23 15.60
N MET A 115 7.28 -6.46 14.50
CA MET A 115 7.91 -6.65 13.19
C MET A 115 8.64 -5.40 12.69
N LEU A 116 8.03 -4.22 12.84
CA LEU A 116 8.62 -2.94 12.44
C LEU A 116 9.89 -2.63 13.24
N GLU A 117 9.90 -2.96 14.53
CA GLU A 117 11.09 -2.81 15.37
C GLU A 117 12.24 -3.69 14.88
N LEU A 118 11.97 -4.97 14.58
CA LEU A 118 12.97 -5.91 14.07
C LEU A 118 13.52 -5.50 12.70
N VAL A 119 12.64 -5.06 11.79
CA VAL A 119 13.03 -4.54 10.47
C VAL A 119 13.92 -3.31 10.63
N SER A 120 13.50 -2.33 11.43
CA SER A 120 14.26 -1.10 11.64
C SER A 120 15.62 -1.36 12.28
N LYS A 121 15.70 -2.26 13.28
CA LYS A 121 16.96 -2.68 13.91
C LYS A 121 17.88 -3.42 12.94
N SER A 122 17.34 -4.02 11.89
CA SER A 122 18.12 -4.71 10.87
C SER A 122 18.56 -3.80 9.72
N GLY A 123 18.26 -2.50 9.78
CA GLY A 123 18.56 -1.54 8.71
C GLY A 123 17.56 -1.54 7.56
N GLY A 124 16.46 -2.28 7.67
CA GLY A 124 15.41 -2.33 6.67
C GLY A 124 14.40 -1.20 6.81
N GLU A 125 13.70 -0.91 5.71
CA GLU A 125 12.61 0.04 5.65
C GLU A 125 11.33 -0.64 5.14
N VAL A 126 10.21 -0.46 5.85
CA VAL A 126 8.91 -0.93 5.38
C VAL A 126 8.33 0.06 4.38
N LEU A 127 8.15 -0.41 3.15
CA LEU A 127 7.60 0.36 2.05
C LEU A 127 6.08 0.40 2.12
N GLU A 128 5.43 -0.75 2.24
CA GLU A 128 3.96 -0.80 2.29
C GLU A 128 3.45 -2.02 3.05
N PHE A 129 2.19 -1.92 3.47
CA PHE A 129 1.40 -3.04 3.97
C PHE A 129 0.41 -3.47 2.88
N THR A 130 0.46 -4.73 2.45
CA THR A 130 -0.39 -5.24 1.36
C THR A 130 -1.30 -6.33 1.90
N GLY A 131 -2.54 -5.96 2.24
CA GLY A 131 -3.37 -6.82 3.08
C GLY A 131 -2.67 -7.05 4.42
N ASP A 132 -2.38 -8.31 4.72
CA ASP A 132 -1.69 -8.81 5.91
C ASP A 132 -0.18 -9.04 5.70
N ALA A 133 0.33 -8.76 4.50
CA ALA A 133 1.75 -8.80 4.13
C ALA A 133 2.47 -7.46 4.39
N MET A 134 3.80 -7.54 4.51
CA MET A 134 4.70 -6.38 4.48
C MET A 134 5.67 -6.51 3.31
N LEU A 135 5.97 -5.38 2.66
CA LEU A 135 7.13 -5.25 1.79
C LEU A 135 8.20 -4.43 2.49
N VAL A 136 9.39 -5.02 2.60
CA VAL A 136 10.56 -4.43 3.24
C VAL A 136 11.71 -4.31 2.24
N GLN A 137 12.41 -3.20 2.27
CA GLN A 137 13.58 -2.91 1.45
C GLN A 137 14.82 -2.76 2.31
N PHE A 138 15.92 -3.34 1.83
CA PHE A 138 17.27 -3.14 2.33
C PHE A 138 18.11 -2.63 1.16
N LEU A 139 18.49 -1.35 1.18
CA LEU A 139 19.30 -0.76 0.11
C LEU A 139 20.75 -1.19 0.23
N SER A 140 21.36 -1.60 -0.88
CA SER A 140 22.79 -1.92 -0.92
C SER A 140 23.63 -0.69 -0.62
N ASP A 141 24.51 -0.81 0.36
CA ASP A 141 25.54 0.17 0.66
C ASP A 141 26.89 -0.26 0.04
N ARG A 142 27.97 0.45 0.40
CA ARG A 142 29.32 0.10 -0.07
C ARG A 142 29.80 -1.28 0.40
N HIS A 143 29.24 -1.80 1.49
CA HIS A 143 29.59 -3.08 2.08
C HIS A 143 28.72 -4.23 1.56
N GLN A 144 27.61 -3.94 0.84
CA GLN A 144 26.69 -4.92 0.25
C GLN A 144 26.16 -5.94 1.27
N VAL A 145 25.98 -5.50 2.52
CA VAL A 145 25.46 -6.33 3.62
C VAL A 145 23.93 -6.44 3.62
N ASP A 146 23.25 -5.87 2.63
CA ASP A 146 21.80 -5.77 2.57
C ASP A 146 21.10 -7.14 2.52
N THR A 147 21.70 -8.13 1.85
CA THR A 147 21.14 -9.48 1.78
C THR A 147 21.26 -10.20 3.12
N GLU A 148 22.41 -10.12 3.78
CA GLU A 148 22.61 -10.66 5.13
C GLU A 148 21.65 -10.02 6.14
N GLN A 149 21.51 -8.69 6.10
CA GLN A 149 20.57 -7.94 6.94
C GLN A 149 19.14 -8.43 6.76
N ALA A 150 18.70 -8.62 5.51
CA ALA A 150 17.37 -9.13 5.21
C ALA A 150 17.16 -10.56 5.73
N VAL A 151 18.13 -11.46 5.57
CA VAL A 151 18.04 -12.85 6.06
C VAL A 151 17.95 -12.88 7.59
N ARG A 152 18.82 -12.11 8.27
CA ARG A 152 18.77 -11.98 9.74
C ARG A 152 17.46 -11.41 10.21
N ALA A 153 16.94 -10.37 9.55
CA ALA A 153 15.64 -9.79 9.84
C ALA A 153 14.53 -10.86 9.72
N GLY A 154 14.52 -11.60 8.60
CA GLY A 154 13.56 -12.68 8.37
C GLY A 154 13.59 -13.75 9.45
N LEU A 155 14.78 -14.21 9.87
CA LEU A 155 14.92 -15.20 10.95
C LEU A 155 14.43 -14.66 12.30
N ARG A 156 14.79 -13.40 12.64
CA ARG A 156 14.29 -12.75 13.87
C ARG A 156 12.76 -12.63 13.87
N MET A 157 12.17 -12.24 12.73
CA MET A 157 10.72 -12.15 12.57
C MET A 157 10.07 -13.53 12.75
N GLN A 158 10.65 -14.60 12.19
CA GLN A 158 10.16 -15.95 12.38
C GLN A 158 10.20 -16.40 13.86
N ARG A 159 11.25 -16.06 14.60
CA ARG A 159 11.32 -16.33 16.05
C ARG A 159 10.29 -15.52 16.85
N ALA A 160 10.10 -14.25 16.52
CA ALA A 160 9.10 -13.39 17.14
C ALA A 160 7.65 -13.88 16.93
N MET A 161 7.40 -14.67 15.87
CA MET A 161 6.09 -15.30 15.66
C MET A 161 5.67 -16.25 16.80
N ASP A 162 6.59 -16.70 17.66
CA ASP A 162 6.26 -17.49 18.84
C ASP A 162 5.27 -16.78 19.78
N HIS A 163 5.34 -15.44 19.88
CA HIS A 163 4.39 -14.65 20.66
C HIS A 163 2.96 -14.68 20.13
N PHE A 164 2.79 -15.02 18.84
CA PHE A 164 1.50 -15.01 18.14
C PHE A 164 0.94 -16.41 17.86
N LYS A 165 1.55 -17.46 18.43
CA LYS A 165 1.06 -18.85 18.32
C LYS A 165 -0.18 -19.14 19.14
N HIS A 166 -0.45 -18.36 20.18
CA HIS A 166 -1.53 -18.61 21.15
C HIS A 166 -2.35 -17.35 21.43
N ILE A 167 -3.07 -16.88 20.42
CA ILE A 167 -3.96 -15.72 20.54
C ILE A 167 -5.29 -16.18 21.10
N GLN A 168 -5.55 -15.82 22.35
CA GLN A 168 -6.83 -16.09 23.01
C GLN A 168 -7.88 -15.08 22.55
N THR A 169 -9.01 -15.59 22.11
CA THR A 169 -10.21 -14.79 21.81
C THR A 169 -11.42 -15.48 22.44
N ASP A 170 -12.55 -14.79 22.54
CA ASP A 170 -13.78 -15.42 23.08
C ASP A 170 -14.30 -16.56 22.19
N GLN A 171 -13.83 -16.65 20.94
CA GLN A 171 -14.19 -17.70 19.97
C GLN A 171 -13.19 -18.87 19.96
N GLY A 172 -12.14 -18.82 20.79
CA GLY A 172 -11.12 -19.86 20.89
C GLY A 172 -9.69 -19.34 20.73
N CYS A 173 -8.76 -20.29 20.69
CA CYS A 173 -7.33 -20.04 20.51
C CYS A 173 -6.96 -20.09 19.02
N PHE A 174 -6.34 -19.03 18.53
CA PHE A 174 -5.85 -18.92 17.15
C PHE A 174 -4.33 -18.81 17.14
N SER A 175 -3.71 -19.30 16.06
CA SER A 175 -2.28 -19.19 15.82
C SER A 175 -2.05 -18.41 14.55
N LEU A 176 -1.11 -17.47 14.61
CA LEU A 176 -0.54 -16.84 13.42
C LEU A 176 0.82 -17.47 13.11
N GLY A 177 1.17 -17.48 11.83
CA GLY A 177 2.48 -17.86 11.35
C GLY A 177 2.88 -16.96 10.19
N MET A 178 4.17 -16.95 9.84
CA MET A 178 4.67 -16.07 8.78
C MET A 178 5.38 -16.88 7.69
N ARG A 179 5.19 -16.51 6.43
CA ARG A 179 6.11 -16.86 5.35
C ARG A 179 6.98 -15.65 5.06
N VAL A 180 8.25 -15.88 4.75
CA VAL A 180 9.19 -14.82 4.36
C VAL A 180 9.86 -15.22 3.06
N GLY A 181 9.80 -14.36 2.05
CA GLY A 181 10.51 -14.50 0.78
C GLY A 181 11.50 -13.36 0.58
N ILE A 182 12.72 -13.68 0.16
CA ILE A 182 13.80 -12.71 -0.02
C ILE A 182 14.43 -12.88 -1.39
N HIS A 183 14.59 -11.76 -2.09
CA HIS A 183 15.31 -11.67 -3.35
C HIS A 183 16.19 -10.42 -3.39
N THR A 184 17.32 -10.51 -4.05
CA THR A 184 18.28 -9.41 -4.18
C THR A 184 18.51 -9.09 -5.65
N GLY A 185 18.50 -7.81 -5.98
CA GLY A 185 18.51 -7.39 -7.38
C GLY A 185 18.45 -5.89 -7.57
N GLN A 186 18.30 -5.49 -8.83
CA GLN A 186 18.13 -4.09 -9.22
C GLN A 186 16.65 -3.83 -9.49
N PHE A 187 16.12 -2.72 -9.01
CA PHE A 187 14.72 -2.34 -9.24
C PHE A 187 14.60 -0.84 -9.41
N LEU A 188 13.55 -0.42 -10.11
CA LEU A 188 13.25 0.97 -10.35
C LEU A 188 12.19 1.43 -9.36
N THR A 189 12.38 2.60 -8.75
CA THR A 189 11.30 3.32 -8.06
C THR A 189 10.79 4.44 -8.96
N ALA A 190 9.49 4.72 -8.95
CA ALA A 190 8.91 5.85 -9.67
C ALA A 190 7.76 6.50 -8.90
N ASP A 191 7.66 7.83 -9.01
CA ASP A 191 6.47 8.58 -8.58
C ASP A 191 5.57 8.83 -9.79
N ILE A 192 4.40 8.19 -9.79
CA ILE A 192 3.43 8.25 -10.89
C ILE A 192 2.14 8.96 -10.46
N GLY A 193 1.44 9.58 -11.42
CA GLY A 193 0.17 10.25 -11.20
C GLY A 193 0.22 11.76 -11.42
N THR A 194 -0.67 12.48 -10.72
CA THR A 194 -0.84 13.93 -10.83
C THR A 194 -0.29 14.64 -9.59
N PRO A 195 -0.06 15.97 -9.63
CA PRO A 195 0.32 16.73 -8.44
C PRO A 195 -0.62 16.56 -7.22
N MET A 196 -1.90 16.25 -7.46
CA MET A 196 -2.90 16.04 -6.42
C MET A 196 -3.00 14.60 -5.94
N ARG A 197 -2.52 13.64 -6.76
CA ARG A 197 -2.59 12.21 -6.47
C ARG A 197 -1.38 11.51 -7.08
N VAL A 198 -0.41 11.18 -6.23
CA VAL A 198 0.82 10.47 -6.58
C VAL A 198 0.78 9.06 -5.97
N ALA A 199 1.31 8.07 -6.68
CA ALA A 199 1.66 6.78 -6.12
C ALA A 199 3.17 6.55 -6.29
N HIS A 200 3.81 6.09 -5.21
CA HIS A 200 5.19 5.61 -5.28
C HIS A 200 5.15 4.12 -5.64
N VAL A 201 5.81 3.73 -6.72
CA VAL A 201 5.78 2.36 -7.24
C VAL A 201 7.17 1.79 -7.40
N LEU A 202 7.32 0.50 -7.15
CA LEU A 202 8.51 -0.28 -7.51
C LEU A 202 8.25 -1.09 -8.78
N LEU A 203 9.18 -1.05 -9.73
CA LEU A 203 9.09 -1.71 -11.04
C LEU A 203 10.33 -2.59 -11.26
N GLY A 204 10.20 -3.55 -12.18
CA GLY A 204 11.23 -4.52 -12.52
C GLY A 204 11.05 -5.89 -11.87
N ASN A 205 11.66 -6.89 -12.49
CA ASN A 205 11.53 -8.31 -12.17
C ASN A 205 11.99 -8.63 -10.74
N THR A 206 12.92 -7.86 -10.16
CA THR A 206 13.36 -8.04 -8.76
C THR A 206 12.18 -8.03 -7.78
N VAL A 207 11.17 -7.19 -8.01
CA VAL A 207 9.97 -7.12 -7.15
C VAL A 207 9.14 -8.41 -7.28
N GLN A 208 9.00 -8.91 -8.50
CA GLN A 208 8.25 -10.13 -8.81
C GLN A 208 8.94 -11.37 -8.26
N GLN A 209 10.26 -11.47 -8.41
CA GLN A 209 11.06 -12.58 -7.86
C GLN A 209 10.96 -12.64 -6.34
N ALA A 210 10.97 -11.50 -5.65
CA ALA A 210 10.78 -11.44 -4.20
C ALA A 210 9.39 -11.95 -3.79
N LYS A 211 8.33 -11.55 -4.51
CA LYS A 211 6.97 -12.02 -4.26
C LYS A 211 6.80 -13.52 -4.57
N GLN A 212 7.44 -14.01 -5.63
CA GLN A 212 7.45 -15.43 -6.00
C GLN A 212 8.19 -16.28 -4.94
N ALA A 213 9.30 -15.77 -4.38
CA ALA A 213 10.02 -16.42 -3.30
C ALA A 213 9.15 -16.59 -2.04
N GLU A 214 8.33 -15.58 -1.70
CA GLU A 214 7.38 -15.66 -0.58
C GLU A 214 6.31 -16.72 -0.86
N SER A 215 5.70 -16.68 -2.05
CA SER A 215 4.66 -17.63 -2.47
C SER A 215 5.15 -19.09 -2.50
N ALA A 216 6.43 -19.31 -2.80
CA ALA A 216 7.10 -20.62 -2.76
C ALA A 216 7.61 -21.01 -1.35
N GLY A 217 7.53 -20.08 -0.39
CA GLY A 217 8.01 -20.24 0.96
C GLY A 217 7.13 -21.14 1.84
N GLN A 218 7.66 -21.47 3.01
CA GLN A 218 6.97 -22.29 4.01
C GLN A 218 6.72 -21.46 5.27
N VAL A 219 5.61 -21.72 5.95
CA VAL A 219 5.29 -21.05 7.23
C VAL A 219 6.38 -21.39 8.24
N GLY A 220 6.89 -20.37 8.94
CA GLY A 220 7.98 -20.52 9.91
C GLY A 220 9.38 -20.53 9.29
N ARG A 221 9.52 -20.36 7.97
CA ARG A 221 10.81 -20.44 7.26
C ARG A 221 11.09 -19.18 6.44
N VAL A 222 12.37 -18.92 6.20
CA VAL A 222 12.85 -17.88 5.28
C VAL A 222 13.22 -18.54 3.95
N CYS A 223 12.63 -18.07 2.86
CA CYS A 223 12.81 -18.60 1.52
C CYS A 223 13.63 -17.62 0.67
N LEU A 224 14.67 -18.11 0.01
CA LEU A 224 15.61 -17.33 -0.79
C LEU A 224 15.58 -17.76 -2.25
N THR A 225 15.82 -16.81 -3.16
CA THR A 225 16.19 -17.13 -4.55
C THR A 225 17.67 -17.44 -4.67
N LYS A 226 18.08 -17.99 -5.83
CA LYS A 226 19.50 -18.28 -6.15
C LYS A 226 20.38 -17.03 -6.09
N GLU A 227 19.86 -15.89 -6.53
CA GLU A 227 20.56 -14.60 -6.54
C GLU A 227 20.81 -14.12 -5.11
N ALA A 228 19.83 -14.27 -4.21
CA ALA A 228 20.01 -13.95 -2.80
C ALA A 228 21.07 -14.85 -2.16
N ILE A 229 21.03 -16.16 -2.42
CA ILE A 229 22.02 -17.12 -1.90
C ILE A 229 23.44 -16.78 -2.39
N ALA A 230 23.59 -16.36 -3.66
CA ALA A 230 24.88 -16.00 -4.22
C ALA A 230 25.51 -14.75 -3.56
N ARG A 231 24.73 -13.95 -2.82
CA ARG A 231 25.21 -12.80 -2.04
C ARG A 231 25.44 -13.11 -0.56
N LEU A 232 25.14 -14.32 -0.10
CA LEU A 232 25.39 -14.72 1.27
C LEU A 232 26.80 -15.29 1.42
N GLU A 233 27.43 -14.98 2.55
CA GLU A 233 28.66 -15.62 2.99
C GLU A 233 28.37 -16.99 3.64
N ASP A 234 29.42 -17.76 3.97
CA ASP A 234 29.34 -19.11 4.56
C ASP A 234 28.68 -19.16 5.96
N ALA A 235 28.18 -18.03 6.47
CA ALA A 235 27.53 -17.92 7.78
C ALA A 235 26.11 -18.53 7.84
N PHE A 236 25.48 -18.80 6.69
CA PHE A 236 24.10 -19.31 6.65
C PHE A 236 24.04 -20.72 6.05
N HIS A 237 23.42 -21.65 6.77
CA HIS A 237 23.13 -22.98 6.24
C HIS A 237 21.83 -22.97 5.43
N ILE A 238 21.91 -23.37 4.17
CA ILE A 238 20.79 -23.38 3.23
C ILE A 238 20.42 -24.83 2.92
N ASP A 239 19.15 -25.18 3.10
CA ASP A 239 18.63 -26.50 2.73
C ASP A 239 18.64 -26.67 1.19
N PRO A 240 18.74 -27.91 0.68
CA PRO A 240 18.62 -28.17 -0.76
C PRO A 240 17.31 -27.59 -1.32
N PRO A 241 17.31 -27.12 -2.59
CA PRO A 241 16.15 -26.47 -3.17
C PRO A 241 14.95 -27.41 -3.22
N HIS A 242 13.82 -26.99 -2.65
CA HIS A 242 12.57 -27.76 -2.66
C HIS A 242 11.73 -27.49 -3.92
N HIS A 243 12.06 -26.45 -4.69
CA HIS A 243 11.31 -26.05 -5.88
C HIS A 243 12.21 -25.47 -6.99
N HIS A 244 13.21 -26.21 -7.49
CA HIS A 244 14.17 -25.92 -8.59
C HIS A 244 14.98 -24.58 -8.54
N THR A 245 14.43 -23.50 -8.01
CA THR A 245 14.93 -22.12 -7.96
C THR A 245 14.92 -21.51 -6.56
N TYR A 246 14.19 -22.10 -5.59
CA TYR A 246 14.09 -21.56 -4.23
C TYR A 246 14.64 -22.53 -3.18
N SER A 247 15.29 -21.97 -2.16
CA SER A 247 15.84 -22.72 -1.03
C SER A 247 15.45 -22.08 0.31
N LEU A 248 15.46 -22.88 1.37
CA LEU A 248 15.10 -22.42 2.71
C LEU A 248 16.34 -22.23 3.57
N VAL A 249 16.36 -21.15 4.35
CA VAL A 249 17.38 -20.93 5.37
C VAL A 249 17.10 -21.83 6.56
N ARG A 250 18.12 -22.51 7.07
CA ARG A 250 18.05 -23.24 8.33
C ARG A 250 18.28 -22.27 9.49
N ASP A 251 17.39 -22.29 10.48
CA ASP A 251 17.54 -21.47 11.68
C ASP A 251 18.36 -22.23 12.73
N ASP A 252 19.68 -22.26 12.55
CA ASP A 252 20.63 -22.92 13.48
C ASP A 252 21.63 -21.96 14.13
N LEU A 253 21.43 -20.64 13.93
CA LEU A 253 22.20 -19.59 14.60
C LEU A 253 21.79 -19.47 16.07
N SER A 254 22.74 -19.32 16.98
CA SER A 254 22.46 -18.88 18.35
C SER A 254 21.88 -17.45 18.37
N GLN A 255 21.29 -17.04 19.49
CA GLN A 255 20.80 -15.66 19.64
C GLN A 255 21.93 -14.63 19.50
N THR A 256 23.13 -14.96 20.00
CA THR A 256 24.34 -14.15 19.87
C THR A 256 24.82 -14.06 18.42
N GLU A 257 24.78 -15.17 17.68
CA GLU A 257 25.20 -15.19 16.27
C GLU A 257 24.20 -14.46 15.39
N LEU A 258 22.90 -14.61 15.63
CA LEU A 258 21.87 -13.85 14.93
C LEU A 258 22.03 -12.35 15.21
N GLY A 259 22.50 -12.01 16.42
CA GLY A 259 22.81 -10.67 16.89
C GLY A 259 21.56 -9.86 17.20
N ASP A 260 21.64 -9.02 18.22
CA ASP A 260 20.76 -7.86 18.36
C ASP A 260 21.59 -6.69 17.86
N TYR A 261 21.32 -6.19 16.65
CA TYR A 261 22.01 -4.98 16.24
C TYR A 261 21.65 -3.87 17.25
N GLU A 262 22.63 -3.41 18.05
CA GLU A 262 22.62 -2.10 18.71
C GLU A 262 22.74 -0.99 17.63
N ILE A 263 21.95 -1.07 16.56
CA ILE A 263 21.81 0.04 15.63
C ILE A 263 20.98 1.08 16.37
N SER A 264 21.61 2.24 16.62
CA SER A 264 20.89 3.42 17.07
C SER A 264 19.71 3.62 16.15
N LEU A 265 18.49 3.50 16.70
CA LEU A 265 17.28 3.85 15.99
C LEU A 265 17.48 5.28 15.46
N ASN A 266 17.64 5.43 14.15
CA ASN A 266 17.51 6.72 13.49
C ASN A 266 16.03 7.11 13.54
N ARG A 267 15.52 7.39 14.74
CA ARG A 267 14.20 7.96 14.94
C ARG A 267 14.18 9.26 14.15
N ARG A 268 13.24 9.36 13.20
CA ARG A 268 12.97 10.59 12.47
C ARG A 268 12.82 11.73 13.47
N ARG A 269 13.85 12.57 13.62
CA ARG A 269 13.74 13.82 14.37
C ARG A 269 13.30 14.88 13.38
N LEU A 270 12.01 15.21 13.39
CA LEU A 270 11.56 16.45 12.77
C LEU A 270 12.25 17.61 13.51
N SER A 271 12.85 18.52 12.76
CA SER A 271 13.40 19.76 13.33
C SER A 271 12.29 20.45 14.11
N SER A 272 12.49 20.64 15.42
CA SER A 272 11.57 21.48 16.20
C SER A 272 11.72 22.91 15.68
N SER A 273 10.82 23.38 14.81
CA SER A 273 10.66 24.82 14.66
C SER A 273 10.11 25.30 16.01
N VAL A 274 10.96 26.00 16.75
CA VAL A 274 10.57 26.69 17.97
C VAL A 274 10.14 28.06 17.48
N LEU A 275 8.84 28.35 17.56
CA LEU A 275 8.33 29.68 17.29
C LEU A 275 8.83 30.62 18.39
N PHE A 276 9.93 31.33 18.11
CA PHE A 276 10.48 32.34 19.02
C PHE A 276 9.68 33.64 18.97
N ASP A 277 9.02 33.92 17.83
CA ASP A 277 8.07 35.02 17.64
C ASP A 277 6.64 34.47 17.49
N ARG A 278 5.67 35.11 18.14
CA ARG A 278 4.24 34.77 18.11
C ARG A 278 3.38 35.86 17.47
N SER A 279 4.01 36.77 16.73
CA SER A 279 3.30 37.70 15.86
C SER A 279 2.43 36.94 14.84
N PRO A 280 1.25 37.45 14.47
CA PRO A 280 0.41 36.85 13.43
C PRO A 280 1.18 36.57 12.13
N GLU A 281 2.07 37.49 11.74
CA GLU A 281 2.87 37.39 10.51
C GLU A 281 3.88 36.24 10.57
N SER A 282 4.54 36.05 11.71
CA SER A 282 5.47 34.92 11.91
C SER A 282 4.72 33.58 11.90
N ILE A 283 3.58 33.50 12.57
CA ILE A 283 2.76 32.28 12.60
C ILE A 283 2.24 31.95 11.19
N LEU A 284 1.78 32.95 10.42
CA LEU A 284 1.31 32.73 9.04
C LEU A 284 2.43 32.24 8.11
N THR A 285 3.66 32.71 8.32
CA THR A 285 4.83 32.23 7.57
C THR A 285 5.09 30.75 7.87
N GLU A 286 5.05 30.36 9.14
CA GLU A 286 5.26 28.97 9.55
C GLU A 286 4.10 28.04 9.17
N ILE A 287 2.87 28.55 9.15
CA ILE A 287 1.71 27.84 8.58
C ILE A 287 1.97 27.55 7.10
N ARG A 288 2.44 28.53 6.32
CA ARG A 288 2.74 28.34 4.90
C ARG A 288 3.83 27.29 4.69
N ASP A 289 4.94 27.40 5.41
CA ASP A 289 6.05 26.44 5.30
C ASP A 289 5.59 25.01 5.67
N THR A 290 4.72 24.90 6.67
CA THR A 290 4.11 23.62 7.05
C THR A 290 3.17 23.10 5.96
N LEU A 291 2.32 23.96 5.39
CA LEU A 291 1.44 23.61 4.28
C LEU A 291 2.23 23.09 3.07
N ASP A 292 3.36 23.70 2.73
CA ASP A 292 4.20 23.27 1.61
C ASP A 292 4.78 21.86 1.83
N ARG A 293 4.98 21.45 3.08
CA ARG A 293 5.41 20.09 3.43
C ARG A 293 4.23 19.12 3.46
N VAL A 294 3.11 19.54 4.05
CA VAL A 294 1.88 18.73 4.15
C VAL A 294 1.32 18.42 2.77
N ASP A 295 1.19 19.40 1.88
CA ASP A 295 0.64 19.19 0.53
C ASP A 295 1.41 18.13 -0.24
N ARG A 296 2.75 18.18 -0.17
CA ARG A 296 3.63 17.25 -0.86
C ARG A 296 3.50 15.81 -0.37
N LEU A 297 3.24 15.60 0.92
CA LEU A 297 2.95 14.26 1.45
C LEU A 297 1.50 13.84 1.22
N SER A 298 0.57 14.79 1.27
CA SER A 298 -0.86 14.53 1.13
C SER A 298 -1.24 13.97 -0.23
N SER A 299 -0.47 14.27 -1.28
CA SER A 299 -0.69 13.74 -2.63
C SER A 299 -0.54 12.22 -2.71
N TYR A 300 0.19 11.59 -1.78
CA TYR A 300 0.29 10.12 -1.71
C TYR A 300 -0.94 9.46 -1.07
N ILE A 301 -1.82 10.24 -0.46
CA ILE A 301 -2.98 9.75 0.28
C ILE A 301 -4.26 9.99 -0.54
N PRO A 302 -5.12 8.96 -0.72
CA PRO A 302 -6.41 9.16 -1.36
C PRO A 302 -7.24 10.23 -0.63
N THR A 303 -7.87 11.15 -1.36
CA THR A 303 -8.58 12.30 -0.76
C THR A 303 -9.58 11.91 0.34
N PRO A 304 -10.40 10.85 0.20
CA PRO A 304 -11.32 10.46 1.27
C PRO A 304 -10.61 9.98 2.55
N ILE A 305 -9.42 9.38 2.41
CA ILE A 305 -8.56 8.98 3.55
C ILE A 305 -7.88 10.20 4.14
N LEU A 306 -7.39 11.14 3.32
CA LEU A 306 -6.83 12.40 3.80
C LEU A 306 -7.85 13.18 4.64
N HIS A 307 -9.10 13.29 4.19
CA HIS A 307 -10.17 13.93 4.95
C HIS A 307 -10.41 13.22 6.30
N LEU A 308 -10.39 11.89 6.32
CA LEU A 308 -10.50 11.12 7.56
C LEU A 308 -9.33 11.40 8.52
N LEU A 309 -8.11 11.57 8.01
CA LEU A 309 -6.94 11.95 8.80
C LEU A 309 -7.02 13.39 9.33
N VAL A 310 -7.52 14.32 8.52
CA VAL A 310 -7.76 15.71 8.92
C VAL A 310 -8.74 15.76 10.09
N GLU A 311 -9.89 15.08 9.98
CA GLU A 311 -10.92 15.08 11.02
C GLU A 311 -10.49 14.34 12.30
N SER A 312 -9.63 13.31 12.18
CA SER A 312 -9.15 12.52 13.32
C SER A 312 -7.80 12.95 13.89
N ALA A 313 -7.15 13.98 13.33
CA ALA A 313 -5.78 14.37 13.65
C ALA A 313 -5.56 14.63 15.16
N ALA A 314 -6.52 15.29 15.81
CA ALA A 314 -6.47 15.60 17.25
C ALA A 314 -6.49 14.34 18.13
N GLN A 315 -7.24 13.31 17.70
CA GLN A 315 -7.38 12.05 18.44
C GLN A 315 -6.30 11.03 18.05
N ARG A 316 -5.65 11.21 16.88
CA ARG A 316 -4.68 10.28 16.26
C ARG A 316 -5.18 8.84 16.22
N ARG A 317 -6.47 8.65 15.99
CA ARG A 317 -7.11 7.34 15.99
C ARG A 317 -8.25 7.31 15.00
N ILE A 318 -8.19 6.36 14.08
CA ILE A 318 -9.33 5.97 13.25
C ILE A 318 -9.93 4.70 13.84
N ALA A 319 -11.22 4.75 14.19
CA ALA A 319 -11.90 3.58 14.73
C ALA A 319 -11.96 2.45 13.68
N PRO A 320 -11.55 1.21 14.03
CA PRO A 320 -11.66 0.08 13.12
C PRO A 320 -13.13 -0.29 12.92
N ARG A 321 -13.46 -0.84 11.75
CA ARG A 321 -14.80 -1.31 11.45
C ARG A 321 -14.78 -2.51 10.52
N PHE A 322 -15.83 -3.32 10.58
CA PHE A 322 -16.20 -4.19 9.48
C PHE A 322 -17.17 -3.43 8.56
N ALA A 323 -16.95 -3.50 7.26
CA ALA A 323 -17.80 -2.88 6.25
C ALA A 323 -17.99 -3.87 5.09
N ASP A 324 -19.17 -3.90 4.49
CA ASP A 324 -19.34 -4.58 3.21
C ASP A 324 -18.82 -3.69 2.09
N ALA A 325 -17.91 -4.22 1.27
CA ALA A 325 -17.24 -3.47 0.23
C ALA A 325 -17.21 -4.23 -1.08
N VAL A 326 -17.25 -3.49 -2.18
CA VAL A 326 -16.86 -4.01 -3.49
C VAL A 326 -15.38 -3.73 -3.66
N VAL A 327 -14.58 -4.78 -3.74
CA VAL A 327 -13.12 -4.71 -3.92
C VAL A 327 -12.79 -5.11 -5.34
N MET A 328 -11.96 -4.31 -5.99
CA MET A 328 -11.51 -4.51 -7.36
C MET A 328 -9.98 -4.42 -7.41
N PHE A 329 -9.37 -5.43 -8.02
CA PHE A 329 -7.96 -5.41 -8.40
C PHE A 329 -7.88 -5.26 -9.91
N VAL A 330 -7.14 -4.24 -10.35
CA VAL A 330 -6.81 -4.02 -11.76
C VAL A 330 -5.33 -4.28 -11.95
N ASN A 331 -4.99 -5.42 -12.54
CA ASN A 331 -3.61 -5.77 -12.84
C ASN A 331 -3.23 -5.25 -14.22
N LEU A 332 -2.05 -4.62 -14.28
CA LEU A 332 -1.42 -4.13 -15.51
C LEU A 332 -0.08 -4.85 -15.68
N GLY A 333 -0.04 -5.80 -16.61
CA GLY A 333 1.17 -6.48 -17.06
C GLY A 333 1.87 -5.75 -18.21
N GLY A 334 3.14 -6.07 -18.42
CA GLY A 334 3.96 -5.58 -19.53
C GLY A 334 4.74 -4.32 -19.19
N LEU A 335 4.08 -3.26 -18.71
CA LEU A 335 4.77 -2.01 -18.37
C LEU A 335 5.79 -2.18 -17.23
N PRO A 336 5.45 -2.80 -16.08
CA PRO A 336 6.38 -2.93 -14.96
C PRO A 336 7.61 -3.79 -15.29
N GLU A 337 7.48 -4.79 -16.14
CA GLU A 337 8.56 -5.70 -16.57
C GLU A 337 9.45 -5.08 -17.64
N ALA A 338 8.87 -4.26 -18.52
CA ALA A 338 9.59 -3.68 -19.64
C ALA A 338 10.75 -2.77 -19.20
N VAL A 339 10.75 -2.27 -17.95
CA VAL A 339 11.82 -1.42 -17.42
C VAL A 339 13.17 -2.13 -17.35
N ASP A 340 13.20 -3.46 -17.20
CA ASP A 340 14.45 -4.21 -17.05
C ASP A 340 15.25 -4.28 -18.37
N ALA A 341 14.56 -4.18 -19.50
CA ALA A 341 15.13 -4.22 -20.84
C ALA A 341 15.34 -2.81 -21.45
N ALA A 342 14.86 -1.77 -20.77
CA ALA A 342 14.73 -0.43 -21.29
C ALA A 342 15.99 0.44 -21.09
N THR A 343 16.29 1.26 -22.08
CA THR A 343 17.22 2.39 -21.98
C THR A 343 16.64 3.51 -21.09
N PRO A 344 17.44 4.50 -20.65
CA PRO A 344 16.93 5.59 -19.82
C PRO A 344 15.77 6.39 -20.44
N GLU A 345 15.79 6.61 -21.76
CA GLU A 345 14.70 7.30 -22.47
C GLU A 345 13.42 6.44 -22.51
N GLU A 346 13.58 5.13 -22.73
CA GLU A 346 12.46 4.18 -22.72
C GLU A 346 11.86 4.02 -21.32
N VAL A 347 12.67 4.03 -20.26
CA VAL A 347 12.19 4.06 -18.86
C VAL A 347 11.32 5.29 -18.58
N ALA A 348 11.71 6.46 -19.11
CA ALA A 348 10.91 7.67 -18.98
C ALA A 348 9.57 7.55 -19.73
N ALA A 349 9.56 6.92 -20.91
CA ALA A 349 8.34 6.66 -21.67
C ALA A 349 7.40 5.66 -20.95
N ILE A 350 7.94 4.59 -20.37
CA ILE A 350 7.18 3.62 -19.57
C ILE A 350 6.57 4.32 -18.35
N SER A 351 7.37 5.08 -17.59
CA SER A 351 6.91 5.78 -16.39
C SER A 351 5.82 6.81 -16.71
N THR A 352 5.93 7.50 -17.85
CA THR A 352 4.91 8.45 -18.35
C THR A 352 3.62 7.74 -18.73
N THR A 353 3.72 6.60 -19.42
CA THR A 353 2.56 5.78 -19.77
C THR A 353 1.86 5.29 -18.51
N PHE A 354 2.61 4.73 -17.55
CA PHE A 354 2.02 4.24 -16.31
C PHE A 354 1.37 5.37 -15.49
N SER A 355 2.01 6.54 -15.42
CA SER A 355 1.43 7.74 -14.80
C SER A 355 0.12 8.19 -15.45
N THR A 356 0.05 8.10 -16.78
CA THR A 356 -1.18 8.42 -17.53
C THR A 356 -2.30 7.44 -17.20
N VAL A 357 -2.01 6.13 -17.25
CA VAL A 357 -2.98 5.08 -16.90
C VAL A 357 -3.50 5.26 -15.49
N PHE A 358 -2.59 5.39 -14.52
CA PHE A 358 -2.94 5.58 -13.12
C PHE A 358 -3.85 6.81 -12.93
N SER A 359 -3.53 7.94 -13.57
CA SER A 359 -4.33 9.16 -13.47
C SER A 359 -5.73 9.03 -14.07
N MET A 360 -5.85 8.33 -15.21
CA MET A 360 -7.14 8.07 -15.86
C MET A 360 -8.00 7.12 -15.03
N ILE A 361 -7.41 6.07 -14.46
CA ILE A 361 -8.10 5.13 -13.57
C ILE A 361 -8.56 5.85 -12.30
N ASP A 362 -7.68 6.63 -11.65
CA ASP A 362 -8.04 7.40 -10.45
C ASP A 362 -9.22 8.35 -10.71
N ALA A 363 -9.22 9.06 -11.86
CA ALA A 363 -10.32 9.92 -12.25
C ALA A 363 -11.64 9.15 -12.47
N ALA A 364 -11.60 7.98 -13.11
CA ALA A 364 -12.77 7.13 -13.36
C ALA A 364 -13.35 6.50 -12.08
N VAL A 365 -12.48 6.21 -11.11
CA VAL A 365 -12.86 5.70 -9.78
C VAL A 365 -13.50 6.80 -8.94
N ARG A 366 -12.84 7.97 -8.86
CA ARG A 366 -13.28 9.10 -8.04
C ARG A 366 -14.62 9.68 -8.52
N SER A 367 -14.86 9.74 -9.83
CA SER A 367 -16.13 10.23 -10.38
C SER A 367 -17.34 9.39 -9.95
N ARG A 368 -17.11 8.13 -9.56
CA ARG A 368 -18.13 7.19 -9.07
C ARG A 368 -18.09 6.98 -7.56
N GLY A 369 -17.29 7.76 -6.84
CA GLY A 369 -17.17 7.69 -5.38
C GLY A 369 -16.38 6.49 -4.85
N GLY A 370 -15.64 5.79 -5.71
CA GLY A 370 -14.69 4.77 -5.29
C GLY A 370 -13.39 5.39 -4.76
N ILE A 371 -12.55 4.54 -4.19
CA ILE A 371 -11.23 4.91 -3.68
C ILE A 371 -10.18 4.03 -4.34
N LEU A 372 -9.27 4.65 -5.11
CA LEU A 372 -8.04 4.02 -5.54
C LEU A 372 -7.04 4.12 -4.38
N GLN A 373 -6.85 3.02 -3.67
CA GLN A 373 -6.06 2.97 -2.46
C GLN A 373 -4.57 3.12 -2.75
N LYS A 374 -4.04 2.19 -3.54
CA LYS A 374 -2.62 2.10 -3.85
C LYS A 374 -2.39 1.28 -5.12
N VAL A 375 -1.18 1.42 -5.66
CA VAL A 375 -0.58 0.44 -6.57
C VAL A 375 0.28 -0.47 -5.71
N THR A 376 0.12 -1.78 -5.89
CA THR A 376 0.88 -2.83 -5.22
C THR A 376 1.36 -3.85 -6.25
N TYR A 377 2.00 -4.91 -5.78
CA TYR A 377 2.72 -5.85 -6.63
C TYR A 377 1.96 -7.15 -6.78
N HIS A 378 2.08 -7.73 -7.97
CA HIS A 378 1.54 -9.03 -8.29
C HIS A 378 2.68 -9.97 -8.73
N LEU A 379 2.36 -11.25 -8.95
CA LEU A 379 3.36 -12.22 -9.45
C LEU A 379 3.86 -11.86 -10.86
N VAL A 380 3.02 -11.15 -11.61
CA VAL A 380 3.25 -10.54 -12.92
C VAL A 380 2.45 -9.22 -12.94
N GLY A 381 3.07 -8.14 -13.39
CA GLY A 381 2.49 -6.81 -13.45
C GLY A 381 2.40 -6.08 -12.12
N SER A 382 1.63 -4.99 -12.12
CA SER A 382 1.29 -4.21 -10.94
C SER A 382 -0.23 -4.18 -10.74
N ASP A 383 -0.63 -4.37 -9.49
CA ASP A 383 -2.02 -4.40 -9.06
C ASP A 383 -2.46 -3.02 -8.56
N ILE A 384 -3.56 -2.50 -9.07
CA ILE A 384 -4.21 -1.30 -8.53
C ILE A 384 -5.39 -1.75 -7.66
N LEU A 385 -5.29 -1.50 -6.35
CA LEU A 385 -6.35 -1.81 -5.40
C LEU A 385 -7.36 -0.68 -5.33
N ILE A 386 -8.60 -1.00 -5.70
CA ILE A 386 -9.75 -0.08 -5.70
C ILE A 386 -10.85 -0.68 -4.84
N TYR A 387 -11.56 0.16 -4.08
CA TYR A 387 -12.74 -0.28 -3.38
C TYR A 387 -13.86 0.76 -3.34
N PHE A 388 -15.08 0.27 -3.17
CA PHE A 388 -16.31 1.05 -3.00
C PHE A 388 -17.00 0.62 -1.70
N GLY A 389 -17.67 1.56 -1.05
CA GLY A 389 -18.53 1.30 0.12
C GLY A 389 -17.87 1.30 1.50
N VAL A 390 -16.54 1.37 1.60
CA VAL A 390 -15.81 1.26 2.88
C VAL A 390 -15.99 2.49 3.80
N LEU A 391 -15.82 3.70 3.25
CA LEU A 391 -15.97 4.94 4.02
C LEU A 391 -17.42 5.43 4.01
N ASN A 392 -18.05 5.36 2.83
CA ASN A 392 -19.42 5.79 2.60
C ASN A 392 -20.07 4.76 1.67
N SER A 393 -20.94 3.91 2.22
CA SER A 393 -21.72 2.94 1.44
C SER A 393 -22.81 3.61 0.62
N ARG A 394 -22.99 3.16 -0.62
CA ARG A 394 -24.05 3.62 -1.53
C ARG A 394 -24.79 2.42 -2.10
N THR A 395 -26.05 2.64 -2.48
CA THR A 395 -26.87 1.60 -3.12
C THR A 395 -26.32 1.12 -4.46
N GLN A 396 -25.51 1.94 -5.14
CA GLN A 396 -25.00 1.69 -6.49
C GLN A 396 -23.53 1.25 -6.52
N ASP A 397 -22.89 0.94 -5.39
CA ASP A 397 -21.44 0.65 -5.36
C ASP A 397 -21.04 -0.52 -6.28
N MET A 398 -21.88 -1.55 -6.42
CA MET A 398 -21.64 -2.67 -7.34
C MET A 398 -21.71 -2.24 -8.82
N VAL A 399 -22.69 -1.41 -9.17
CA VAL A 399 -22.88 -0.87 -10.52
C VAL A 399 -21.72 0.05 -10.87
N HIS A 400 -21.34 0.94 -9.94
CA HIS A 400 -20.19 1.83 -10.10
C HIS A 400 -18.88 1.07 -10.31
N ALA A 401 -18.65 -0.01 -9.56
CA ALA A 401 -17.48 -0.86 -9.75
C ALA A 401 -17.47 -1.52 -11.13
N ALA A 402 -18.62 -2.05 -11.59
CA ALA A 402 -18.78 -2.64 -12.91
C ALA A 402 -18.51 -1.61 -14.03
N ASP A 403 -19.11 -0.43 -13.94
CA ASP A 403 -18.91 0.66 -14.91
C ASP A 403 -17.46 1.15 -14.93
N THR A 404 -16.81 1.25 -13.76
CA THR A 404 -15.39 1.57 -13.69
C THR A 404 -14.57 0.51 -14.40
N ALA A 405 -14.79 -0.78 -14.12
CA ALA A 405 -14.05 -1.87 -14.76
C ALA A 405 -14.19 -1.87 -16.29
N LEU A 406 -15.42 -1.68 -16.78
CA LEU A 406 -15.70 -1.55 -18.22
C LEU A 406 -15.03 -0.30 -18.82
N THR A 407 -15.09 0.85 -18.13
CA THR A 407 -14.40 2.07 -18.58
C THR A 407 -12.89 1.85 -18.70
N ILE A 408 -12.28 1.16 -17.73
CA ILE A 408 -10.85 0.84 -17.75
C ILE A 408 -10.52 -0.02 -18.98
N ARG A 409 -11.25 -1.12 -19.17
CA ARG A 409 -11.01 -2.08 -20.24
C ARG A 409 -11.32 -1.51 -21.64
N ASP A 410 -12.44 -0.83 -21.80
CA ASP A 410 -12.98 -0.48 -23.13
C ASP A 410 -12.57 0.92 -23.60
N GLN A 411 -12.19 1.81 -22.68
CA GLN A 411 -11.88 3.20 -23.00
C GLN A 411 -10.44 3.57 -22.63
N ILE A 412 -10.03 3.29 -21.38
CA ILE A 412 -8.72 3.74 -20.89
C ILE A 412 -7.61 2.95 -21.59
N ILE A 413 -7.54 1.63 -21.43
CA ILE A 413 -6.44 0.83 -21.99
C ILE A 413 -6.29 0.99 -23.52
N PRO A 414 -7.37 0.97 -24.33
CA PRO A 414 -7.27 1.15 -25.78
C PRO A 414 -6.81 2.56 -26.19
N SER A 415 -6.98 3.58 -25.35
CA SER A 415 -6.59 4.96 -25.67
C SER A 415 -5.10 5.26 -25.43
N LEU A 416 -4.36 4.33 -24.83
CA LEU A 416 -2.98 4.55 -24.43
C LEU A 416 -2.02 4.50 -25.60
N ALA A 417 -1.12 5.49 -25.66
CA ALA A 417 0.09 5.39 -26.45
C ALA A 417 1.02 4.36 -25.80
N ARG A 418 1.29 3.25 -26.50
CA ARG A 418 2.17 2.20 -25.99
C ARG A 418 3.63 2.63 -26.11
N PRO A 419 4.44 2.54 -25.04
CA PRO A 419 5.86 2.84 -25.14
C PRO A 419 6.53 1.78 -26.01
N VAL A 420 7.57 2.19 -26.74
CA VAL A 420 8.40 1.29 -27.54
C VAL A 420 9.65 0.99 -26.75
N VAL A 421 9.96 -0.29 -26.57
CA VAL A 421 11.14 -0.78 -25.85
C VAL A 421 11.89 -1.72 -26.77
N GLN A 422 13.18 -1.46 -26.99
CA GLN A 422 14.03 -2.21 -27.92
C GLN A 422 13.42 -2.34 -29.34
N GLY A 423 12.72 -1.29 -29.78
CA GLY A 423 12.08 -1.23 -31.10
C GLY A 423 10.75 -2.00 -31.22
N GLN A 424 10.19 -2.54 -30.13
CA GLN A 424 8.88 -3.18 -30.09
C GLN A 424 7.91 -2.44 -29.17
N PRO A 425 6.63 -2.25 -29.54
CA PRO A 425 5.64 -1.68 -28.64
C PRO A 425 5.38 -2.65 -27.48
N VAL A 426 5.32 -2.13 -26.26
CA VAL A 426 4.98 -2.91 -25.07
C VAL A 426 3.49 -3.25 -25.09
N ASP A 427 3.17 -4.54 -25.04
CA ASP A 427 1.81 -5.01 -24.82
C ASP A 427 1.40 -4.76 -23.36
N ILE A 428 0.21 -4.22 -23.16
CA ILE A 428 -0.36 -3.97 -21.84
C ILE A 428 -1.44 -5.01 -21.60
N ASP A 429 -1.12 -5.99 -20.76
CA ASP A 429 -2.05 -7.03 -20.36
C ASP A 429 -2.91 -6.56 -19.19
N LEU A 430 -4.23 -6.58 -19.37
CA LEU A 430 -5.18 -6.10 -18.38
C LEU A 430 -5.94 -7.28 -17.77
N HIS A 431 -5.89 -7.44 -16.46
CA HIS A 431 -6.68 -8.45 -15.76
C HIS A 431 -7.47 -7.77 -14.65
N ILE A 432 -8.79 -8.00 -14.58
CA ILE A 432 -9.65 -7.38 -13.55
C ILE A 432 -10.41 -8.45 -12.79
N GLY A 433 -10.32 -8.39 -11.46
CA GLY A 433 -11.06 -9.22 -10.52
C GLY A 433 -11.85 -8.36 -9.56
N ILE A 434 -13.15 -8.65 -9.40
CA ILE A 434 -14.04 -7.91 -8.52
C ILE A 434 -14.75 -8.87 -7.58
N ALA A 435 -14.67 -8.61 -6.29
CA ALA A 435 -15.38 -9.34 -5.26
C ALA A 435 -16.21 -8.39 -4.38
N TYR A 436 -17.25 -8.95 -3.78
CA TYR A 436 -18.07 -8.25 -2.80
C TYR A 436 -18.15 -9.07 -1.53
N GLY A 437 -18.00 -8.40 -0.38
CA GLY A 437 -18.16 -9.02 0.92
C GLY A 437 -17.59 -8.17 2.05
N PRO A 438 -17.58 -8.70 3.28
CA PRO A 438 -17.09 -7.99 4.43
C PRO A 438 -15.57 -7.79 4.36
N VAL A 439 -15.14 -6.59 4.69
CA VAL A 439 -13.74 -6.20 4.88
C VAL A 439 -13.54 -5.56 6.25
N PHE A 440 -12.37 -5.77 6.82
CA PHE A 440 -11.89 -5.07 7.99
C PHE A 440 -11.13 -3.84 7.54
N ALA A 441 -11.63 -2.65 7.90
CA ALA A 441 -11.02 -1.38 7.56
C ALA A 441 -10.46 -0.72 8.82
N ALA A 442 -9.15 -0.47 8.84
CA ALA A 442 -8.46 0.09 9.99
C ALA A 442 -7.13 0.77 9.60
N GLU A 443 -6.61 1.58 10.51
CA GLU A 443 -5.24 2.07 10.48
C GLU A 443 -4.33 1.00 11.11
N ILE A 444 -3.58 0.28 10.27
CA ILE A 444 -2.69 -0.81 10.67
C ILE A 444 -1.23 -0.34 10.73
N GLY A 445 -0.49 -0.80 11.74
CA GLY A 445 0.94 -0.50 11.88
C GLY A 445 1.33 -0.21 13.33
N GLU A 446 2.46 0.48 13.52
CA GLU A 446 2.86 0.97 14.84
C GLU A 446 2.07 2.25 15.19
N PRO A 447 1.34 2.31 16.32
CA PRO A 447 0.50 3.47 16.67
C PRO A 447 1.22 4.83 16.75
N ARG A 448 2.55 4.83 16.91
CA ARG A 448 3.41 6.02 16.96
C ARG A 448 4.55 5.99 15.94
N GLY A 449 4.41 5.14 14.93
CA GLY A 449 5.39 4.98 13.85
C GLY A 449 4.68 4.67 12.54
N ARG A 450 5.37 3.88 11.69
CA ARG A 450 4.89 3.53 10.35
C ARG A 450 3.52 2.83 10.42
N ARG A 451 2.52 3.40 9.74
CA ARG A 451 1.15 2.85 9.66
C ARG A 451 0.43 3.29 8.39
N GLU A 452 -0.63 2.60 8.02
CA GLU A 452 -1.48 2.95 6.88
C GLU A 452 -2.93 2.61 7.17
N PHE A 453 -3.86 3.39 6.61
CA PHE A 453 -5.23 2.93 6.48
C PHE A 453 -5.28 1.82 5.42
N ASN A 454 -5.83 0.66 5.77
CA ASN A 454 -5.92 -0.47 4.86
C ASN A 454 -7.24 -1.22 5.01
N ILE A 455 -7.58 -2.00 3.99
CA ILE A 455 -8.67 -2.98 4.04
C ILE A 455 -8.10 -4.39 3.97
N LEU A 456 -8.61 -5.27 4.82
CA LEU A 456 -8.20 -6.67 4.88
C LEU A 456 -9.44 -7.56 4.85
N GLY A 457 -9.27 -8.78 4.35
CA GLY A 457 -10.27 -9.84 4.49
C GLY A 457 -10.56 -10.63 3.23
N ASP A 458 -11.55 -11.51 3.33
CA ASP A 458 -11.84 -12.50 2.30
C ASP A 458 -12.23 -11.87 0.95
N ALA A 459 -12.96 -10.75 0.96
CA ALA A 459 -13.30 -10.04 -0.28
C ALA A 459 -12.05 -9.50 -1.00
N VAL A 460 -11.05 -8.99 -0.26
CA VAL A 460 -9.77 -8.52 -0.82
C VAL A 460 -9.01 -9.69 -1.44
N ASN A 461 -8.88 -10.79 -0.68
CA ASN A 461 -8.20 -12.00 -1.13
C ASN A 461 -8.89 -12.63 -2.34
N THR A 462 -10.22 -12.66 -2.33
CA THR A 462 -11.01 -13.20 -3.44
C THR A 462 -10.84 -12.34 -4.68
N ALA A 463 -10.93 -11.00 -4.58
CA ALA A 463 -10.72 -10.12 -5.72
C ALA A 463 -9.33 -10.29 -6.35
N SER A 464 -8.26 -10.33 -5.54
CA SER A 464 -6.89 -10.59 -6.03
C SER A 464 -6.79 -11.95 -6.74
N ARG A 465 -7.38 -13.02 -6.18
CA ARG A 465 -7.39 -14.34 -6.81
C ARG A 465 -8.17 -14.36 -8.12
N LEU A 466 -9.29 -13.65 -8.20
CA LEU A 466 -10.06 -13.48 -9.43
C LEU A 466 -9.19 -12.80 -10.49
N THR A 467 -8.46 -11.75 -10.11
CA THR A 467 -7.53 -11.06 -11.02
C THR A 467 -6.46 -12.02 -11.56
N SER A 468 -5.84 -12.84 -10.71
CA SER A 468 -4.83 -13.81 -11.16
C SER A 468 -5.38 -14.92 -12.07
N GLN A 469 -6.69 -15.17 -12.06
CA GLN A 469 -7.35 -16.18 -12.92
C GLN A 469 -7.91 -15.60 -14.22
N ALA A 470 -8.04 -14.27 -14.30
CA ALA A 470 -8.59 -13.63 -15.47
C ALA A 470 -7.63 -13.77 -16.66
N GLU A 471 -8.15 -13.98 -17.86
CA GLU A 471 -7.40 -13.84 -19.10
C GLU A 471 -7.16 -12.35 -19.42
N SER A 472 -6.22 -12.04 -20.33
CA SER A 472 -5.97 -10.66 -20.74
C SER A 472 -7.23 -10.03 -21.36
N GLY A 473 -7.61 -8.86 -20.86
CA GLY A 473 -8.87 -8.15 -21.15
C GLY A 473 -10.09 -8.66 -20.37
N GLN A 474 -9.97 -9.70 -19.55
CA GLN A 474 -11.12 -10.30 -18.87
C GLN A 474 -11.44 -9.61 -17.53
N ILE A 475 -12.74 -9.42 -17.27
CA ILE A 475 -13.26 -8.96 -15.98
C ILE A 475 -13.98 -10.13 -15.31
N LEU A 476 -13.48 -10.59 -14.17
CA LEU A 476 -14.05 -11.69 -13.40
C LEU A 476 -14.78 -11.20 -12.16
N ILE A 477 -15.99 -11.72 -11.95
CA ILE A 477 -16.86 -11.40 -10.81
C ILE A 477 -17.36 -12.69 -10.13
N GLY A 478 -17.58 -12.61 -8.82
CA GLY A 478 -18.20 -13.68 -8.04
C GLY A 478 -19.73 -13.69 -8.07
N ARG A 479 -20.33 -14.73 -7.47
CA ARG A 479 -21.79 -14.96 -7.40
C ARG A 479 -22.60 -13.75 -6.92
N HIS A 480 -22.17 -13.08 -5.85
CA HIS A 480 -22.91 -11.95 -5.27
C HIS A 480 -23.05 -10.80 -6.26
N LEU A 481 -21.96 -10.43 -6.92
CA LEU A 481 -21.95 -9.41 -7.96
C LEU A 481 -22.76 -9.85 -9.18
N TYR A 482 -22.66 -11.11 -9.61
CA TYR A 482 -23.48 -11.62 -10.71
C TYR A 482 -24.98 -11.43 -10.44
N HIS A 483 -25.47 -11.83 -9.26
CA HIS A 483 -26.89 -11.66 -8.94
C HIS A 483 -27.35 -10.20 -8.93
N ALA A 484 -26.49 -9.27 -8.49
CA ALA A 484 -26.81 -7.85 -8.47
C ALA A 484 -26.72 -7.19 -9.85
N LEU A 485 -25.89 -7.72 -10.76
CA LEU A 485 -25.55 -7.07 -12.03
C LEU A 485 -26.20 -7.72 -13.26
N ASN A 486 -26.62 -8.99 -13.19
CA ASN A 486 -27.03 -9.75 -14.37
C ASN A 486 -28.24 -9.15 -15.12
N ASP A 487 -29.08 -8.34 -14.46
CA ASP A 487 -30.21 -7.67 -15.11
C ASP A 487 -29.78 -6.42 -15.90
N LEU A 488 -28.64 -5.83 -15.56
CA LEU A 488 -28.10 -4.60 -16.16
C LEU A 488 -26.93 -4.87 -17.10
N TYR A 489 -26.24 -5.99 -16.92
CA TYR A 489 -25.02 -6.34 -17.65
C TYR A 489 -25.12 -7.74 -18.25
N HIS A 490 -24.42 -7.95 -19.37
CA HIS A 490 -24.20 -9.27 -19.93
C HIS A 490 -23.04 -9.95 -19.19
N CYS A 491 -23.35 -11.04 -18.51
CA CYS A 491 -22.39 -11.86 -17.78
C CYS A 491 -22.37 -13.29 -18.35
N LYS A 492 -21.18 -13.83 -18.60
CA LYS A 492 -20.98 -15.22 -19.04
C LYS A 492 -20.56 -16.09 -17.86
N SER A 493 -21.31 -17.16 -17.58
CA SER A 493 -20.89 -18.17 -16.60
C SER A 493 -19.66 -18.93 -17.11
N LEU A 494 -18.68 -19.11 -16.22
CA LEU A 494 -17.46 -19.88 -16.48
C LEU A 494 -17.46 -21.22 -15.71
N GLY A 495 -18.57 -21.54 -15.03
CA GLY A 495 -18.69 -22.72 -14.20
C GLY A 495 -18.11 -22.54 -12.79
N ASP A 496 -18.05 -23.65 -12.05
CA ASP A 496 -17.50 -23.68 -10.70
C ASP A 496 -15.97 -23.87 -10.75
N VAL A 497 -15.24 -22.92 -10.15
CA VAL A 497 -13.78 -22.94 -10.10
C VAL A 497 -13.33 -23.07 -8.65
N THR A 498 -12.31 -23.90 -8.42
CA THR A 498 -11.68 -24.00 -7.10
C THR A 498 -10.58 -22.96 -7.00
N LEU A 499 -10.81 -21.90 -6.23
CA LEU A 499 -9.80 -20.88 -5.96
C LEU A 499 -8.84 -21.38 -4.87
N LYS A 500 -7.54 -21.05 -5.00
CA LYS A 500 -6.53 -21.36 -3.97
C LYS A 500 -6.99 -20.86 -2.60
N GLY A 501 -7.01 -21.73 -1.59
CA GLY A 501 -7.44 -21.40 -0.22
C GLY A 501 -8.96 -21.45 0.02
N LYS A 502 -9.79 -21.75 -0.98
CA LYS A 502 -11.22 -22.04 -0.81
C LYS A 502 -11.44 -23.55 -0.80
N SER A 503 -12.21 -24.02 0.18
CA SER A 503 -12.55 -25.44 0.34
C SER A 503 -13.67 -25.90 -0.60
N GLN A 504 -14.47 -24.97 -1.13
CA GLN A 504 -15.58 -25.27 -2.03
C GLN A 504 -15.39 -24.57 -3.38
N PRO A 505 -15.68 -25.26 -4.50
CA PRO A 505 -15.79 -24.64 -5.80
C PRO A 505 -16.79 -23.48 -5.75
N THR A 506 -16.45 -22.36 -6.37
CA THR A 506 -17.28 -21.15 -6.38
C THR A 506 -17.61 -20.80 -7.84
N PRO A 507 -18.87 -20.47 -8.16
CA PRO A 507 -19.21 -20.11 -9.53
C PRO A 507 -18.59 -18.77 -9.89
N LEU A 508 -18.00 -18.75 -11.06
CA LEU A 508 -17.26 -17.64 -11.62
C LEU A 508 -18.02 -17.11 -12.85
N PHE A 509 -18.02 -15.78 -13.01
CA PHE A 509 -18.65 -15.14 -14.17
C PHE A 509 -17.71 -14.11 -14.77
N SER A 510 -17.75 -13.98 -16.09
CA SER A 510 -17.09 -12.91 -16.81
C SER A 510 -18.08 -11.78 -17.11
N LEU A 511 -17.77 -10.56 -16.69
CA LEU A 511 -18.53 -9.36 -17.01
C LEU A 511 -18.14 -8.86 -18.41
N LEU A 512 -19.08 -8.88 -19.35
CA LEU A 512 -18.79 -8.60 -20.76
C LEU A 512 -19.10 -7.16 -21.12
N GLN A 513 -20.32 -6.69 -20.93
CA GLN A 513 -20.73 -5.33 -21.31
C GLN A 513 -22.03 -4.95 -20.61
N GLN A 514 -22.38 -3.67 -20.65
CA GLN A 514 -23.73 -3.24 -20.26
C GLN A 514 -24.76 -3.78 -21.27
N ARG A 515 -25.96 -4.12 -20.80
CA ARG A 515 -27.07 -4.48 -21.69
C ARG A 515 -27.56 -3.21 -22.39
N ASP A 516 -27.85 -3.31 -23.69
CA ASP A 516 -28.58 -2.27 -24.39
C ASP A 516 -29.99 -2.18 -23.79
N GLY A 517 -30.34 -1.01 -23.29
CA GLY A 517 -31.62 -0.74 -22.61
C GLY A 517 -32.82 -0.67 -23.54
#